data_AF-A0A7Y5IZD3-F1
#
_entry.id   AF-A0A7Y5IZD3-F1
#
_cell.length_a   1.000
_cell.length_b   1.000
_cell.length_c   1.000
_cell.angle_alpha   90.00
_cell.angle_beta   90.00
_cell.angle_gamma   90.00
#
_symmetry.space_group_name_H-M   'P 1'
#
loop_
_entity.id
_entity.type
_entity.pdbx_description
1 polymer ?
#
loop_
_entity_poly.entity_id
_entity_poly.type
_entity_poly.pdbx_seq_one_letter_code
_entity_poly.pdbx_strand_id
1 'polypeptide(L)' 'PRARQRGPCLAPPGARHLRRILKHTNWNKTRAATILKISRPTLDRKIDKYQLKRE' A
#
# COMPACT_ATOMS: atom_id res chain seq x y z
N PRO A 1 -5.92 24.01 30.56
CA PRO A 1 -4.83 23.35 29.80
C PRO A 1 -5.15 21.86 29.55
N ARG A 2 -5.69 21.51 28.38
CA ARG A 2 -5.86 20.11 27.95
C ARG A 2 -5.39 19.97 26.52
N ALA A 3 -4.14 19.55 26.35
CA ALA A 3 -3.58 19.11 25.08
C ALA A 3 -4.35 17.84 24.65
N ARG A 4 -5.39 18.02 23.84
CA ARG A 4 -6.16 16.92 23.28
C ARG A 4 -5.32 16.32 22.15
N GLN A 5 -4.77 15.17 22.47
CA GLN A 5 -3.90 14.33 21.66
C GLN A 5 -4.23 14.37 20.17
N ARG A 6 -3.26 14.81 19.36
CA ARG A 6 -3.22 14.56 17.92
C ARG A 6 -3.08 13.05 17.74
N GLY A 7 -4.21 12.38 17.50
CA GLY A 7 -4.21 10.97 17.12
C GLY A 7 -3.37 10.77 15.85
N PRO A 8 -2.66 9.64 15.72
CA PRO A 8 -1.79 9.42 14.57
C PRO A 8 -2.65 9.51 13.30
N CYS A 9 -2.17 10.28 12.33
CA CYS A 9 -2.69 10.30 10.96
C CYS A 9 -2.63 8.87 10.42
N LEU A 10 -3.69 8.10 10.64
CA LEU A 10 -3.79 6.72 10.19
C LEU A 10 -3.94 6.79 8.68
N ALA A 11 -2.80 6.78 7.98
CA ALA A 11 -2.77 6.40 6.59
C ALA A 11 -3.66 5.15 6.43
N PRO A 12 -4.59 5.13 5.47
CA PRO A 12 -5.62 4.12 5.39
C PRO A 12 -4.98 2.72 5.45
N PRO A 13 -5.52 1.79 6.25
CA PRO A 13 -4.87 0.50 6.55
C PRO A 13 -4.51 -0.30 5.29
N GLY A 14 -5.23 -0.11 4.18
CA GLY A 14 -4.94 -0.74 2.89
C GLY A 14 -3.63 -0.31 2.22
N ALA A 15 -3.17 0.93 2.42
CA ALA A 15 -1.97 1.44 1.76
C ALA A 15 -0.68 0.82 2.34
N ARG A 16 -0.61 0.68 3.68
CA ARG A 16 0.52 0.04 4.37
C ARG A 16 0.69 -1.43 3.97
N HIS A 17 -0.43 -2.14 3.82
CA HIS A 17 -0.41 -3.56 3.45
C HIS A 17 0.13 -3.76 2.02
N LEU A 18 -0.34 -2.96 1.05
CA LEU A 18 0.21 -2.99 -0.32
C LEU A 18 1.69 -2.64 -0.35
N ARG A 19 2.10 -1.58 0.37
CA ARG A 19 3.51 -1.16 0.45
C ARG A 19 4.40 -2.25 1.03
N ARG A 20 3.94 -2.97 2.06
CA ARG A 20 4.66 -4.09 2.66
C ARG A 20 4.82 -5.26 1.68
N ILE A 21 3.76 -5.63 0.96
CA ILE A 21 3.82 -6.69 -0.06
C ILE A 21 4.73 -6.27 -1.22
N LEU A 22 4.60 -5.04 -1.72
CA LEU A 22 5.47 -4.51 -2.78
C LEU A 22 6.93 -4.47 -2.33
N LYS A 23 7.25 -4.04 -1.11
CA LYS A 23 8.62 -4.12 -0.59
C LYS A 23 9.11 -5.57 -0.50
N HIS A 24 8.28 -6.48 -0.01
CA HIS A 24 8.62 -7.91 0.14
C HIS A 24 8.84 -8.61 -1.23
N THR A 25 8.10 -8.21 -2.26
CA THR A 25 8.28 -8.72 -3.63
C THR A 25 9.29 -7.93 -4.46
N ASN A 26 10.02 -6.99 -3.85
CA ASN A 26 10.93 -6.09 -4.56
C ASN A 26 10.24 -5.34 -5.72
N TRP A 27 9.01 -4.89 -5.51
CA TRP A 27 8.12 -4.23 -6.47
C TRP A 27 7.85 -5.03 -7.74
N ASN A 28 8.04 -6.35 -7.69
CA ASN A 28 7.69 -7.21 -8.80
C ASN A 28 6.16 -7.26 -8.91
N LYS A 29 5.60 -6.47 -9.85
CA LYS A 29 4.16 -6.34 -10.10
C LYS A 29 3.49 -7.70 -10.31
N THR A 30 4.17 -8.62 -10.99
CA THR A 30 3.64 -9.96 -11.26
C THR A 30 3.58 -10.79 -9.98
N ARG A 31 4.67 -10.84 -9.20
CA ARG A 31 4.66 -11.55 -7.90
C ARG A 31 3.68 -10.94 -6.89
N ALA A 32 3.61 -9.62 -6.82
CA ALA A 32 2.68 -8.92 -5.94
C ALA A 32 1.21 -9.23 -6.30
N ALA A 33 0.88 -9.27 -7.60
CA ALA A 33 -0.44 -9.64 -8.08
C ALA A 33 -0.80 -11.10 -7.70
N THR A 34 0.16 -12.03 -7.84
CA THR A 34 -0.01 -13.42 -7.41
C THR A 34 -0.23 -13.55 -5.89
N ILE A 35 0.56 -12.86 -5.07
CA ILE A 35 0.42 -12.88 -3.60
C ILE A 35 -0.91 -12.29 -3.16
N LEU A 36 -1.31 -11.17 -3.77
CA LEU A 36 -2.59 -10.52 -3.49
C LEU A 36 -3.78 -11.26 -4.13
N LYS A 37 -3.52 -12.31 -4.93
CA LYS A 37 -4.51 -13.07 -5.72
C LYS A 37 -5.42 -12.15 -6.55
N ILE A 38 -4.84 -11.10 -7.13
CA ILE A 38 -5.54 -10.16 -8.02
C ILE A 38 -4.87 -10.14 -9.38
N SER A 39 -5.60 -9.68 -10.39
CA SER A 39 -5.04 -9.44 -11.72
C SER A 39 -4.03 -8.29 -11.69
N ARG A 40 -2.97 -8.40 -12.51
CA ARG A 40 -1.98 -7.34 -12.75
C ARG A 40 -2.61 -5.95 -13.00
N PRO A 41 -3.66 -5.78 -13.84
CA PRO A 41 -4.33 -4.49 -14.01
C PRO A 41 -5.02 -3.96 -12.75
N THR A 42 -5.56 -4.85 -11.90
CA THR A 42 -6.16 -4.46 -10.61
C THR A 42 -5.09 -3.99 -9.62
N LEU A 43 -3.93 -4.64 -9.63
CA LEU A 43 -2.78 -4.19 -8.85
C LEU A 43 -2.31 -2.80 -9.31
N ASP A 44 -2.19 -2.60 -10.62
CA ASP A 44 -1.72 -1.33 -11.20
C ASP A 44 -2.68 -0.18 -10.86
N ARG A 45 -4.00 -0.39 -10.98
CA ARG A 45 -5.03 0.56 -10.50
C ARG A 45 -4.91 0.87 -9.01
N LYS A 46 -4.56 -0.11 -8.17
CA LYS A 46 -4.33 0.12 -6.74
C LYS A 46 -3.04 0.92 -6.51
N ILE A 47 -1.97 0.63 -7.25
CA ILE A 47 -0.72 1.38 -7.17
C ILE A 47 -0.96 2.85 -7.53
N ASP A 48 -1.71 3.10 -8.61
CA ASP A 48 -2.09 4.43 -9.06
C ASP A 48 -3.01 5.14 -8.05
N LYS A 49 -4.08 4.46 -7.61
CA LYS A 49 -5.04 4.99 -6.61
C LYS A 49 -4.39 5.38 -5.28
N TYR A 50 -3.40 4.61 -4.83
CA TYR A 50 -2.68 4.88 -3.58
C TYR A 50 -1.37 5.65 -3.80
N GLN A 51 -1.07 6.07 -5.04
CA GLN A 51 0.19 6.69 -5.47
C GLN A 51 1.43 6.07 -4.81
N LEU A 52 1.50 4.74 -4.81
CA LEU A 52 2.59 4.02 -4.14
C LEU A 52 3.88 4.21 -4.94
N LYS A 53 4.79 5.04 -4.42
CA LYS A 53 6.13 5.26 -4.98
C LYS A 53 7.19 4.45 -4.24
N ARG A 54 8.16 3.95 -5.00
CA ARG A 54 9.41 3.37 -4.50
C ARG A 54 10.24 4.58 -4.06
N GLU A 55 10.32 4.78 -2.73
CA GLU A 55 11.25 5.74 -2.13
C GLU A 55 12.69 5.27 -2.34
#